data_AF-A0A450ZR49-F1
#
_entry.id   AF-A0A450ZR49-F1
#
_cell.length_a   1.000
_cell.length_b   1.000
_cell.length_c   1.000
_cell.angle_alpha   90.00
_cell.angle_beta   90.00
_cell.angle_gamma   90.00
#
_symmetry.space_group_name_H-M   'P 1'
#
loop_
_entity.id
_entity.type
_entity.pdbx_description
1 polymer ?
#
loop_
_entity_poly.entity_id
_entity_poly.type
_entity_poly.pdbx_seq_one_letter_code
_entity_poly.pdbx_strand_id
1 'polypeptide(L)' 'MHTSAIKIETPEIKAPEAENVLITEDTLTVDLRDGRTISVPLAWYPRLVYALTIRKK' A
#
# COMPACT_ATOMS: atom_id res chain seq x y z
N MET A 1 -32.88 33.77 12.37
CA MET A 1 -32.37 32.39 12.39
C MET A 1 -30.91 32.44 11.96
N HIS A 2 -29.97 32.08 12.84
CA HIS A 2 -28.54 32.10 12.50
C HIS A 2 -28.19 30.79 11.78
N THR A 3 -27.89 30.87 10.49
CA THR A 3 -27.35 29.73 9.75
C THR A 3 -25.83 29.83 9.79
N SER A 4 -25.20 29.09 10.69
CA SER A 4 -23.75 28.90 10.64
C SER A 4 -23.44 27.89 9.54
N ALA A 5 -22.71 28.31 8.52
CA ALA A 5 -22.20 27.41 7.50
C ALA A 5 -21.21 26.43 8.16
N ILE A 6 -21.52 25.13 8.12
CA ILE A 6 -20.59 24.08 8.54
C ILE A 6 -19.52 23.97 7.46
N LYS A 7 -18.32 24.45 7.76
CA LYS A 7 -17.15 24.24 6.91
C LYS A 7 -16.64 22.82 7.16
N ILE A 8 -16.94 21.91 6.25
CA ILE A 8 -16.31 20.59 6.25
C ILE A 8 -14.93 20.71 5.60
N GLU A 9 -13.90 20.52 6.40
CA GLU A 9 -12.52 20.45 5.92
C GLU A 9 -12.25 19.00 5.54
N THR A 10 -11.78 18.78 4.30
CA THR A 10 -11.44 17.45 3.80
C THR A 10 -10.28 16.90 4.62
N PRO A 11 -10.44 15.78 5.35
CA PRO A 11 -9.32 15.17 6.04
C PRO A 11 -8.29 14.71 5.00
N GLU A 12 -7.05 15.14 5.16
CA GLU A 12 -5.93 14.62 4.36
C GLU A 12 -5.66 13.17 4.77
N ILE A 13 -6.23 12.21 4.02
CA ILE A 13 -6.00 10.80 4.26
C ILE A 13 -4.61 10.46 3.71
N LYS A 14 -3.60 10.50 4.58
CA LYS A 14 -2.24 10.10 4.21
C LYS A 14 -2.18 8.58 4.05
N ALA A 15 -1.70 8.12 2.89
CA ALA A 15 -1.45 6.69 2.67
C ALA A 15 -0.41 6.19 3.70
N PRO A 16 -0.56 4.95 4.20
CA PRO A 16 0.40 4.40 5.14
C PRO A 16 1.77 4.26 4.46
N GLU A 17 2.82 4.64 5.18
CA GLU A 17 4.18 4.56 4.67
C GLU A 17 4.70 3.12 4.84
N ALA A 18 5.20 2.54 3.74
CA ALA A 18 5.84 1.22 3.79
C ALA A 18 7.13 1.30 4.62
N GLU A 19 7.29 0.36 5.53
CA GLU A 19 8.46 0.21 6.39
C GLU A 19 9.37 -0.90 5.89
N ASN A 20 8.80 -2.06 5.57
CA ASN A 20 9.53 -3.21 5.05
C ASN A 20 8.75 -3.89 3.93
N VAL A 21 9.46 -4.45 2.95
CA VAL A 21 8.87 -5.12 1.79
C VAL A 21 9.57 -6.46 1.58
N LEU A 22 8.79 -7.54 1.67
CA LEU A 22 9.22 -8.90 1.41
C LEU A 22 8.51 -9.41 0.15
N ILE A 23 9.29 -9.96 -0.78
CA ILE A 23 8.78 -10.54 -2.03
C ILE A 23 9.22 -12.00 -2.05
N THR A 24 8.25 -12.92 -2.08
CA THR A 24 8.46 -14.36 -2.31
C THR A 24 8.15 -14.71 -3.76
N GLU A 25 8.14 -16.00 -4.12
CA GLU A 25 7.78 -16.42 -5.48
C GLU A 25 6.30 -16.14 -5.83
N ASP A 26 5.45 -16.09 -4.81
CA ASP A 26 3.99 -16.08 -4.91
C ASP A 26 3.33 -14.87 -4.22
N THR A 27 3.97 -14.27 -3.23
CA THR A 27 3.38 -13.20 -2.41
C THR A 27 4.26 -11.95 -2.28
N LEU A 28 3.59 -10.80 -2.23
CA LEU A 28 4.15 -9.52 -1.83
C LEU A 28 3.61 -9.21 -0.43
N THR A 29 4.51 -9.11 0.53
CA THR A 29 4.20 -8.72 1.90
C THR A 29 4.85 -7.38 2.21
N VAL A 30 4.06 -6.44 2.74
CA VAL A 30 4.50 -5.09 3.08
C VAL A 30 4.13 -4.82 4.53
N ASP A 31 5.13 -4.54 5.34
CA ASP A 31 4.93 -4.02 6.69
C ASP A 31 4.82 -2.50 6.60
N LEU A 32 3.78 -1.94 7.21
CA LEU A 32 3.50 -0.52 7.24
C LEU A 32 3.94 0.06 8.58
N ARG A 33 4.40 1.33 8.57
CA ARG A 33 4.82 2.02 9.81
C ARG A 33 3.74 2.17 10.87
N ASP A 34 2.49 1.95 10.51
CA ASP A 34 1.38 1.96 11.46
C ASP A 34 1.20 0.62 12.20
N GLY A 35 2.09 -0.35 11.96
CA GLY A 35 2.09 -1.67 12.58
C GLY A 35 1.22 -2.70 11.86
N ARG A 36 0.61 -2.35 10.73
CA ARG A 36 -0.15 -3.31 9.90
C ARG A 36 0.78 -4.00 8.90
N THR A 37 0.48 -5.25 8.60
CA THR A 37 1.11 -6.00 7.52
C THR A 37 0.07 -6.31 6.44
N ILE A 38 0.38 -5.99 5.19
CA ILE A 38 -0.44 -6.31 4.02
C ILE A 38 0.25 -7.43 3.26
N SER A 39 -0.45 -8.54 2.99
CA SER A 39 0.06 -9.62 2.13
C SER A 39 -0.92 -9.87 0.99
N VAL A 40 -0.39 -9.89 -0.23
CA VAL A 40 -1.17 -10.04 -1.47
C VAL A 40 -0.45 -10.98 -2.45
N PRO A 41 -1.19 -11.77 -3.25
CA PRO A 41 -0.59 -12.57 -4.31
C PRO A 41 0.09 -11.68 -5.35
N LEU A 42 1.32 -12.03 -5.74
CA LEU A 42 2.07 -11.33 -6.79
C LEU A 42 1.37 -11.37 -8.14
N ALA A 43 0.58 -12.42 -8.40
CA ALA A 43 -0.22 -12.57 -9.60
C ALA A 43 -1.17 -11.38 -9.85
N TRP A 44 -1.55 -10.63 -8.81
CA TRP A 44 -2.41 -9.45 -8.93
C TRP A 44 -1.68 -8.22 -9.48
N TYR A 45 -0.35 -8.24 -9.48
CA TYR A 45 0.49 -7.15 -9.95
C TYR A 45 1.41 -7.63 -11.08
N PRO A 46 0.93 -7.65 -12.34
CA PRO A 46 1.71 -8.17 -13.48
C PRO A 46 3.09 -7.52 -13.64
N ARG A 47 3.21 -6.23 -13.28
CA ARG A 47 4.47 -5.48 -13.31
C ARG A 47 5.50 -5.98 -12.29
N LEU A 48 5.05 -6.47 -11.14
CA LEU A 48 5.90 -7.07 -10.10
C LEU A 48 6.33 -8.49 -10.48
N VAL A 49 5.45 -9.28 -11.11
CA VAL A 49 5.79 -10.62 -11.64
C VAL A 49 6.96 -10.54 -12.63
N TYR A 50 6.96 -9.54 -13.51
CA TYR A 50 8.07 -9.36 -14.46
C TYR A 50 9.39 -9.01 -13.76
N ALA A 51 9.37 -8.28 -12.64
CA ALA A 51 10.59 -7.92 -11.91
C ALA A 51 11.30 -9.15 -11.28
N LEU A 52 10.56 -10.16 -10.84
CA LEU A 52 11.15 -11.44 -10.39
C LEU A 52 11.83 -12.19 -11.54
N THR A 53 11.29 -12.14 -12.76
CA THR A 53 11.91 -12.84 -13.92
C THR A 53 13.26 -12.24 -14.29
N ILE A 54 13.45 -10.93 -14.08
CA ILE A 54 14.70 -10.22 -14.35
C ILE A 54 15.78 -10.55 -13.30
N ARG A 55 15.40 -11.14 -12.15
CA ARG A 55 16.33 -11.52 -11.07
C ARG A 55 17.03 -12.86 -11.30
N LYS A 56 16.91 -13.49 -12.48
CA LYS A 56 17.79 -14.61 -12.86
C LYS A 56 19.14 -14.09 -13.34
N LYS A 57 20.14 -14.10 -12.45
CA LYS A 57 21.56 -14.12 -12.81
C LYS A 57 22.22 -15.30 -12.10
#